data_AF-A0A662NZG4-F1
#
_entry.id   AF-A0A662NZG4-F1
#
_cell.length_a   1.000
_cell.length_b   1.000
_cell.length_c   1.000
_cell.angle_alpha   90.00
_cell.angle_beta   90.00
_cell.angle_gamma   90.00
#
_symmetry.space_group_name_H-M   'P 1'
#
loop_
_entity.id
_entity.type
_entity.pdbx_description
1 polymer ?
#
loop_
_entity_poly.entity_id
_entity_poly.type
_entity_poly.pdbx_seq_one_letter_code
_entity_poly.pdbx_strand_id
1 'polypeptide(L)'
;MTLVLFDKSLEGQEMRSIMNEENLREILKETFSIVSNCTCGPETSYGCLRAYDNQFCHELLRRGLVLNFLERVLPEELINQASVTHELTPSQSSVDHKKS
;
A
#
# COMPACT_ATOMS: atom_id res chain seq x y z
N MET A 1 -19.43 -5.11 -4.27
CA MET A 1 -17.99 -5.42 -4.44
C MET A 1 -17.54 -6.08 -3.15
N THR A 2 -16.79 -7.18 -3.25
CA THR A 2 -16.33 -7.93 -2.07
C THR A 2 -14.82 -7.85 -2.03
N LEU A 3 -14.27 -7.33 -0.93
CA LEU A 3 -12.83 -7.36 -0.64
C LEU A 3 -12.58 -8.53 0.31
N VAL A 4 -11.66 -9.42 -0.05
CA VAL A 4 -11.29 -10.56 0.78
C VAL A 4 -9.84 -10.37 1.22
N LEU A 5 -9.61 -10.43 2.54
CA LEU A 5 -8.30 -10.29 3.16
C LEU A 5 -7.87 -11.65 3.71
N PHE A 6 -6.63 -12.03 3.44
CA PHE A 6 -6.04 -13.29 3.93
C PHE A 6 -4.68 -13.01 4.57
N ASP A 7 -4.40 -13.69 5.68
CA ASP A 7 -3.13 -13.65 6.38
C ASP A 7 -2.57 -15.07 6.49
N LYS A 8 -1.26 -15.21 6.27
CA LYS A 8 -0.53 -16.48 6.43
C LYS A 8 -0.08 -16.70 7.87
N SER A 9 -0.11 -15.66 8.72
CA SER A 9 0.33 -15.74 10.11
C SER A 9 -0.57 -16.71 10.90
N LEU A 10 0.07 -17.53 11.75
CA LEU A 10 -0.61 -18.56 12.54
C LEU A 10 -1.61 -17.98 13.55
N GLU A 11 -1.42 -16.74 13.98
CA GLU A 11 -2.24 -16.10 15.01
C GLU A 11 -3.17 -14.99 14.52
N GLY A 12 -3.06 -14.56 13.26
CA GLY A 12 -3.95 -13.58 12.63
C GLY A 12 -4.01 -12.21 13.33
N GLN A 13 -2.97 -11.84 14.09
CA GLN A 13 -2.94 -10.58 14.86
C GLN A 13 -3.00 -9.37 13.94
N GLU A 14 -2.25 -9.40 12.84
CA GLU A 14 -2.22 -8.33 11.83
C GLU A 14 -3.59 -8.16 11.16
N MET A 15 -4.24 -9.28 10.80
CA MET A 15 -5.58 -9.27 10.24
C MET A 15 -6.61 -8.62 11.17
N ARG A 16 -6.57 -8.94 12.48
CA ARG A 16 -7.49 -8.32 13.45
C ARG A 16 -7.36 -6.81 13.54
N SER A 17 -6.14 -6.29 13.40
CA SER A 17 -5.91 -4.84 13.35
C SER A 17 -6.54 -4.21 12.11
N ILE A 18 -6.37 -4.85 10.94
CA ILE A 18 -6.93 -4.36 9.67
C ILE A 18 -8.46 -4.44 9.63
N MET A 19 -9.06 -5.41 10.32
CA MET A 19 -10.52 -5.56 10.38
C MET A 19 -11.23 -4.44 11.16
N ASN A 20 -10.50 -3.60 11.89
CA ASN A 20 -11.05 -2.36 12.44
C ASN A 20 -11.26 -1.34 11.30
N GLU A 21 -12.46 -0.78 11.20
CA GLU A 21 -12.85 0.13 10.12
C GLU A 21 -11.96 1.38 10.03
N GLU A 22 -11.60 1.97 11.18
CA GLU A 22 -10.74 3.16 11.23
C GLU A 22 -9.34 2.82 10.72
N ASN A 23 -8.79 1.68 11.14
CA ASN A 23 -7.49 1.21 10.67
C ASN A 23 -7.50 0.93 9.18
N LEU A 24 -8.54 0.28 8.65
CA LEU A 24 -8.66 0.05 7.20
C LEU A 24 -8.75 1.37 6.43
N ARG A 25 -9.48 2.36 6.95
CA ARG A 25 -9.56 3.70 6.34
C ARG A 25 -8.20 4.39 6.31
N GLU A 26 -7.45 4.37 7.41
CA GLU A 26 -6.11 4.96 7.46
C GLU A 26 -5.14 4.24 6.52
N ILE A 27 -5.19 2.90 6.43
CA ILE A 27 -4.39 2.13 5.47
C ILE A 27 -4.69 2.55 4.03
N LEU A 28 -5.97 2.69 3.66
CA LEU A 28 -6.35 3.08 2.29
C LEU A 28 -5.96 4.54 1.99
N LYS A 29 -6.08 5.43 2.98
CA LYS A 29 -5.65 6.84 2.89
C LYS A 29 -4.13 6.94 2.68
N GLU A 30 -3.35 6.20 3.47
CA GLU A 30 -1.90 6.15 3.34
C GLU A 30 -1.49 5.54 2.00
N THR A 31 -2.16 4.47 1.57
CA THR A 31 -1.95 3.87 0.24
C THR A 31 -2.18 4.90 -0.85
N PHE A 32 -3.23 5.72 -0.75
CA PHE A 32 -3.51 6.80 -1.70
C PHE A 32 -2.38 7.85 -1.70
N SER A 33 -1.92 8.31 -0.54
CA SER A 33 -0.78 9.23 -0.42
C SER A 33 0.46 8.68 -1.13
N ILE A 34 0.79 7.42 -0.88
CA ILE A 34 1.94 6.74 -1.49
C ILE A 34 1.82 6.68 -3.02
N VAL A 35 0.67 6.25 -3.57
CA VAL A 35 0.54 6.06 -5.03
C VAL A 35 0.38 7.36 -5.80
N SER A 36 -0.23 8.38 -5.19
CA SER A 36 -0.40 9.71 -5.80
C SER A 36 0.93 10.48 -5.85
N ASN A 37 1.77 10.36 -4.83
CA ASN A 37 3.07 11.03 -4.76
C ASN A 37 4.23 10.25 -5.41
N CYS A 38 4.04 8.97 -5.75
CA CYS A 38 5.08 8.18 -6.38
C CYS A 38 5.35 8.61 -7.83
N THR A 39 6.62 8.59 -8.23
CA THR A 39 7.09 8.93 -9.57
C THR A 39 7.21 7.74 -10.53
N CYS A 40 6.92 6.51 -10.09
CA CYS A 40 6.99 5.34 -10.98
C CYS A 40 5.91 5.39 -12.08
N GLY A 41 6.12 4.71 -13.20
CA GLY A 41 5.16 4.71 -14.31
C GLY A 41 3.78 4.19 -13.87
N PRO A 42 2.66 4.68 -14.44
CA PRO A 42 1.31 4.23 -14.08
C PRO A 42 1.12 2.73 -14.31
N GLU A 43 1.82 2.17 -15.30
CA GLU A 43 1.84 0.75 -15.61
C GLU A 43 2.77 -0.07 -14.71
N THR A 44 3.40 0.54 -13.70
CA THR A 44 4.39 -0.14 -12.85
C THR A 44 4.06 0.07 -11.38
N SER A 45 4.71 -0.69 -10.50
CA SER A 45 4.51 -0.62 -9.05
C SER A 45 5.82 -0.75 -8.26
N TYR A 46 6.96 -0.75 -8.95
CA TYR A 46 8.29 -1.07 -8.41
C TYR A 46 8.76 -0.15 -7.28
N GLY A 47 8.28 1.10 -7.25
CA GLY A 47 8.72 2.12 -6.29
C GLY A 47 7.72 2.47 -5.19
N CYS A 48 6.54 1.85 -5.16
CA CYS A 48 5.48 2.26 -4.21
C CYS A 48 4.66 1.12 -3.63
N LEU A 49 4.25 0.13 -4.42
CA LEU A 49 3.32 -0.93 -3.96
C LEU A 49 3.97 -2.30 -3.86
N ARG A 50 5.13 -2.49 -4.50
CA ARG A 50 5.76 -3.80 -4.63
C ARG A 50 6.79 -4.01 -3.51
N ALA A 51 6.56 -5.01 -2.66
CA ALA A 51 7.50 -5.46 -1.63
C ALA A 51 8.09 -6.86 -1.91
N TYR A 52 7.65 -7.53 -2.98
CA TYR A 52 8.01 -8.88 -3.46
C TYR A 52 7.73 -10.05 -2.49
N ASP A 53 7.76 -9.82 -1.18
CA ASP A 53 7.36 -10.79 -0.17
C ASP A 53 5.85 -10.80 0.03
N ASN A 54 5.27 -12.00 0.12
CA ASN A 54 3.85 -12.23 0.37
C ASN A 54 2.88 -11.58 -0.64
N GLN A 55 3.34 -11.25 -1.85
CA GLN A 55 2.54 -10.69 -2.95
C GLN A 55 2.52 -11.64 -4.15
N PHE A 56 1.68 -12.67 -4.11
CA PHE A 56 1.62 -13.74 -5.14
C PHE A 56 1.43 -13.19 -6.58
N CYS A 57 0.59 -12.18 -6.76
CA CYS A 57 0.28 -11.58 -8.06
C CYS A 57 0.98 -10.22 -8.30
N HIS A 58 2.17 -9.98 -7.74
CA HIS A 58 2.85 -8.67 -7.85
C HIS A 58 3.06 -8.20 -9.29
N GLU A 59 3.17 -9.11 -10.26
CA GLU A 59 3.28 -8.79 -11.69
C GLU A 59 2.02 -8.18 -12.31
N LEU A 60 0.86 -8.31 -11.66
CA LEU A 60 -0.39 -7.69 -12.11
C LEU A 60 -0.62 -6.30 -11.49
N LEU A 61 0.18 -5.90 -10.49
CA LEU A 61 0.02 -4.62 -9.80
C LEU A 61 0.46 -3.43 -10.67
N ARG A 62 -0.49 -2.55 -10.99
CA ARG A 62 -0.28 -1.30 -11.74
C ARG A 62 -0.65 -0.11 -10.85
N ARG A 63 0.26 0.84 -10.65
CA ARG A 63 0.01 2.05 -9.83
C ARG A 63 -1.23 2.81 -10.29
N GLY A 64 -1.38 3.03 -11.59
CA GLY A 64 -2.50 3.80 -12.15
C GLY A 64 -3.86 3.15 -11.87
N LEU A 65 -3.94 1.82 -11.94
CA LEU A 65 -5.19 1.10 -11.62
C LEU A 65 -5.57 1.26 -10.14
N VAL A 66 -4.57 1.23 -9.25
CA VAL A 66 -4.78 1.40 -7.81
C VAL A 66 -5.19 2.84 -7.51
N LEU A 67 -4.51 3.84 -8.09
CA LEU A 67 -4.87 5.25 -7.91
C LEU A 67 -6.32 5.51 -8.36
N ASN A 68 -6.67 5.12 -9.59
CA ASN A 68 -8.03 5.27 -10.13
C ASN A 68 -9.09 4.50 -9.32
N PHE A 69 -8.71 3.39 -8.69
CA PHE A 69 -9.60 2.66 -7.80
C PHE A 69 -9.84 3.45 -6.51
N LEU A 70 -8.78 3.92 -5.86
CA LEU A 70 -8.85 4.66 -4.60
C LEU A 70 -9.62 5.99 -4.74
N GLU A 71 -9.42 6.73 -5.83
CA GLU A 71 -10.19 7.95 -6.13
C GLU A 71 -11.70 7.71 -6.22
N ARG A 72 -12.12 6.50 -6.60
CA ARG A 72 -13.55 6.15 -6.74
C ARG A 72 -14.18 5.65 -5.45
N VAL A 73 -13.39 5.10 -4.53
CA VAL A 73 -13.92 4.44 -3.32
C VAL A 73 -13.69 5.24 -2.05
N LEU A 74 -12.72 6.15 -2.03
CA LEU A 74 -12.47 7.02 -0.90
C LEU A 74 -13.37 8.27 -0.96
N PRO A 75 -13.93 8.73 0.17
CA PRO A 75 -14.55 10.04 0.26
C PRO A 75 -13.54 11.14 -0.07
N GLU A 76 -13.99 12.22 -0.73
CA GLU A 76 -13.14 13.38 -1.08
C GLU A 76 -12.38 13.95 0.13
N GLU A 77 -13.00 13.94 1.31
CA GLU A 77 -12.35 14.43 2.52
C GLU A 77 -11.09 13.64 2.90
N LEU A 78 -11.06 12.32 2.68
CA LEU A 78 -9.84 11.53 2.94
C LEU A 78 -8.75 11.82 1.92
N ILE A 79 -9.12 12.02 0.66
CA ILE A 79 -8.19 12.36 -0.43
C ILE A 79 -7.50 13.70 -0.14
N ASN A 80 -8.30 14.70 0.27
CA ASN A 80 -7.80 16.03 0.61
C ASN A 80 -6.85 15.99 1.82
N GLN A 81 -7.11 15.13 2.80
CA GLN A 81 -6.24 14.96 3.96
C GLN A 81 -4.95 14.20 3.63
N ALA A 82 -4.99 13.21 2.74
CA ALA A 82 -3.82 12.44 2.33
C ALA A 82 -2.76 13.30 1.61
N SER A 83 -3.21 14.39 0.98
CA SER A 83 -2.34 15.32 0.24
C SER A 83 -1.49 16.23 1.14
N VAL A 84 -1.60 16.13 2.48
CA VAL A 84 -1.05 17.14 3.42
C VAL A 84 0.10 16.63 4.31
N THR A 85 0.46 15.34 4.35
CA THR A 85 1.44 14.84 5.36
C THR A 85 2.68 14.11 4.84
N HIS A 86 3.82 14.72 5.18
CA HIS A 86 5.15 14.26 5.63
C HIS A 86 6.01 13.25 4.83
N GLU A 87 7.26 13.67 4.63
CA GLU A 87 8.44 12.93 4.17
C GLU A 87 8.50 11.48 4.69
N LEU A 88 8.59 10.54 3.74
CA LEU A 88 8.96 9.15 3.99
C LEU A 88 10.33 9.11 4.67
N THR A 89 10.38 8.71 5.94
CA THR A 89 11.64 8.24 6.52
C THR A 89 12.01 6.91 5.86
N PRO A 90 13.26 6.70 5.43
CA PRO A 90 13.65 5.45 4.78
C PRO A 90 13.61 4.33 5.83
N SER A 91 12.73 3.35 5.64
CA SER A 91 12.84 2.07 6.32
C SER A 91 14.18 1.43 5.91
N GLN A 92 15.11 1.40 6.87
CA GLN A 92 16.37 0.68 6.77
C GLN A 92 16.09 -0.79 6.48
N SER A 93 16.45 -1.27 5.30
CA SER A 93 16.77 -2.67 5.08
C SER A 93 18.28 -2.78 4.88
N SER A 94 18.99 -3.10 5.96
CA SER A 94 20.31 -3.71 5.87
C SER A 94 20.15 -5.01 5.07
N VAL A 95 20.70 -5.03 3.85
CA VAL A 95 21.03 -6.29 3.18
C VAL A 95 22.54 -6.37 3.11
N ASP A 96 23.11 -7.05 4.10
CA ASP A 96 24.47 -7.58 4.07
C ASP A 96 24.65 -8.40 2.80
N HIS A 97 25.27 -7.81 1.79
CA HIS A 97 25.89 -8.57 0.70
C HIS A 97 27.28 -8.98 1.14
N LYS A 98 27.36 -10.10 1.86
CA LYS A 98 28.57 -10.91 1.88
C LYS A 98 28.72 -11.54 0.49
N LYS A 99 29.67 -11.03 -0.32
CA LYS A 99 30.08 -11.68 -1.56
C LYS A 99 31.60 -11.64 -1.72
N SER A 100 32.15 -12.85 -1.62
CA SER A 100 33.41 -13.41 -2.17
C SER A 100 34.75 -12.76 -1.82
#